data_AF-A0A2M6VWZ6-F1
#
_entry.id   AF-A0A2M6VWZ6-F1
#
_cell.length_a   1.000
_cell.length_b   1.000
_cell.length_c   1.000
_cell.angle_alpha   90.00
_cell.angle_beta   90.00
_cell.angle_gamma   90.00
#
_symmetry.space_group_name_H-M   'P 1'
#
loop_
_entity.id
_entity.type
_entity.pdbx_description
1 polymer ?
#
loop_
_entity_poly.entity_id
_entity_poly.type
_entity_poly.pdbx_seq_one_letter_code
_entity_poly.pdbx_strand_id
1 'polypeptide(L)'
;MKTIPFVSLAVLIGACLVGTGANASSKWEPIMNNQDGLFFIDTQSITTEDGLKKVWSALDYKKPQTTSNGKTYMSLQSQVQVNCKRKMARVLHMTYYSEAMLKGDTVYRQGMLHEWMDIDPSSPIYKIARKIC
;
A
#
# COMPACT_ATOMS: atom_id res chain seq x y z
N MET A 1 31.62 17.44 65.93
CA MET A 1 32.50 18.21 65.02
C MET A 1 32.74 17.37 63.76
N LYS A 2 31.97 17.62 62.69
CA LYS A 2 32.31 17.32 61.30
C LYS A 2 31.29 18.05 60.42
N THR A 3 31.81 18.95 59.60
CA THR A 3 31.13 19.92 58.75
C THR A 3 30.55 19.24 57.50
N ILE A 4 29.31 19.55 57.16
CA ILE A 4 28.66 19.16 55.89
C ILE A 4 28.72 20.39 54.99
N PRO A 5 29.36 20.36 53.80
CA PRO A 5 29.26 21.46 52.87
C PRO A 5 27.99 21.31 52.02
N PHE A 6 27.15 22.35 52.10
CA PHE A 6 26.22 22.75 51.04
C PHE A 6 27.01 22.94 49.73
N VAL A 7 26.68 22.20 48.67
CA VAL A 7 27.01 22.61 47.30
C VAL A 7 25.87 22.25 46.35
N SER A 8 25.20 23.31 45.91
CA SER A 8 24.62 23.56 44.59
C SER A 8 23.49 22.67 44.07
N LEU A 9 22.29 23.21 44.25
CA LEU A 9 21.14 23.08 43.37
C LEU A 9 21.55 23.47 41.92
N ALA A 10 21.72 22.49 41.03
CA ALA A 10 21.82 22.72 39.59
C ALA A 10 20.53 22.23 38.93
N VAL A 11 19.59 23.15 38.74
CA VAL A 11 18.40 22.95 37.92
C VAL A 11 18.86 22.89 36.46
N LEU A 12 19.00 21.68 35.92
CA LEU A 12 19.14 21.46 34.49
C LEU A 12 17.74 21.37 33.88
N ILE A 13 17.32 22.48 33.28
CA ILE A 13 16.16 22.59 32.41
C ILE A 13 16.38 21.63 31.24
N GLY A 14 15.84 20.41 31.36
CA GLY A 14 15.82 19.43 30.30
C GLY A 14 14.92 19.95 29.17
N ALA A 15 15.56 20.36 28.07
CA ALA A 15 14.89 20.80 26.86
C ALA A 15 13.84 19.77 26.43
N CYS A 16 12.57 20.18 26.45
CA CYS A 16 11.48 19.43 25.83
C CYS A 16 11.76 19.36 24.32
N LEU A 17 12.32 18.23 23.86
CA LEU A 17 12.24 17.84 22.47
C LEU A 17 10.76 17.61 22.15
N VAL A 18 10.10 18.64 21.64
CA VAL A 18 8.82 18.48 20.95
C VAL A 18 9.16 17.82 19.62
N GLY A 19 9.24 16.49 19.64
CA GLY A 19 9.29 15.70 18.42
C GLY A 19 8.02 15.98 17.65
N THR A 20 8.12 16.76 16.59
CA THR A 20 7.08 16.81 15.56
C THR A 20 7.07 15.43 14.92
N GLY A 21 6.24 14.54 15.47
CA GLY A 21 5.95 13.27 14.85
C GLY A 21 5.42 13.56 13.45
N ALA A 22 6.27 13.39 12.44
CA ALA A 22 5.80 13.31 11.07
C ALA A 22 4.84 12.13 11.05
N ASN A 23 3.54 12.43 11.04
CA ASN A 23 2.53 11.43 10.75
C ASN A 23 2.85 10.95 9.33
N ALA A 24 3.57 9.85 9.22
CA ALA A 24 3.77 9.15 7.96
C ALA A 24 2.40 8.65 7.52
N SER A 25 1.63 9.51 6.85
CA SER A 25 0.36 9.13 6.26
C SER A 25 0.66 8.03 5.24
N SER A 26 0.03 6.87 5.41
CA SER A 26 0.13 5.81 4.42
C SER A 26 -0.42 6.33 3.11
N LYS A 27 0.39 6.32 2.05
CA LYS A 27 -0.05 6.68 0.68
C LYS A 27 -1.17 5.77 0.15
N TRP A 28 -1.41 4.63 0.81
CA TRP A 28 -2.42 3.64 0.45
C TRP A 28 -3.78 3.98 1.07
N GLU A 29 -4.74 4.34 0.23
CA GLU A 29 -6.14 4.57 0.59
C GLU A 29 -6.95 3.26 0.44
N PRO A 30 -7.70 2.81 1.46
CA PRO A 30 -8.54 1.61 1.37
C PRO A 30 -9.77 1.84 0.47
N ILE A 31 -10.08 0.88 -0.38
CA ILE A 31 -11.21 0.95 -1.33
C ILE A 31 -12.21 -0.20 -1.22
N MET A 32 -11.80 -1.33 -0.65
CA MET A 32 -12.66 -2.51 -0.46
C MET A 32 -12.09 -3.41 0.65
N ASN A 33 -12.98 -4.06 1.39
CA ASN A 33 -12.68 -5.17 2.28
C ASN A 33 -13.63 -6.32 1.93
N ASN A 34 -13.09 -7.50 1.62
CA ASN A 34 -13.89 -8.68 1.30
C ASN A 34 -13.35 -9.92 2.04
N GLN A 35 -13.75 -11.12 1.64
CA GLN A 35 -13.28 -12.36 2.28
C GLN A 35 -11.79 -12.63 2.05
N ASP A 36 -11.22 -12.15 0.94
CA ASP A 36 -9.81 -12.34 0.58
C ASP A 36 -8.91 -11.42 1.40
N GLY A 37 -9.29 -10.14 1.52
CA GLY A 37 -8.36 -9.12 1.99
C GLY A 37 -8.88 -7.69 2.02
N LEU A 38 -7.95 -6.79 2.34
CA LEU A 38 -8.09 -5.35 2.22
C LEU A 38 -7.45 -4.88 0.92
N PHE A 39 -8.21 -4.15 0.13
CA PHE A 39 -7.75 -3.57 -1.14
C PHE A 39 -7.50 -2.08 -0.96
N PHE A 40 -6.40 -1.62 -1.52
CA PHE A 40 -5.97 -0.23 -1.45
C PHE A 40 -5.58 0.29 -2.83
N ILE A 41 -5.54 1.62 -2.95
CA ILE A 41 -4.91 2.33 -4.07
C ILE A 41 -3.99 3.43 -3.56
N ASP A 42 -2.99 3.78 -4.36
CA ASP A 42 -2.18 4.98 -4.17
C ASP A 42 -2.75 6.08 -5.08
N THR A 43 -3.60 6.96 -4.55
CA THR A 43 -4.24 8.03 -5.32
C THR A 43 -3.24 9.06 -5.86
N GLN A 44 -2.08 9.19 -5.22
CA GLN A 44 -1.02 10.09 -5.67
C GLN A 44 -0.28 9.53 -6.88
N SER A 45 -0.43 8.22 -7.17
CA SER A 45 0.16 7.57 -8.34
C SER A 45 -0.67 7.63 -9.62
N ILE A 46 -1.86 8.26 -9.57
CA ILE A 46 -2.78 8.28 -10.72
C ILE A 46 -2.15 9.10 -11.86
N THR A 47 -1.99 8.46 -13.01
CA THR A 47 -1.51 9.10 -14.24
C THR A 47 -2.51 8.90 -15.38
N THR A 48 -2.45 9.77 -16.40
CA THR A 48 -3.27 9.66 -17.61
C THR A 48 -2.35 9.71 -18.83
N GLU A 49 -2.40 8.68 -19.66
CA GLU A 49 -1.63 8.55 -20.90
C GLU A 49 -2.57 8.04 -21.99
N ASP A 50 -2.64 8.71 -23.14
CA ASP A 50 -3.52 8.34 -24.27
C ASP A 50 -5.00 8.09 -23.92
N GLY A 51 -5.52 8.86 -22.95
CA GLY A 51 -6.90 8.72 -22.46
C GLY A 51 -7.13 7.49 -21.57
N LEU A 52 -6.08 6.79 -21.16
CA LEU A 52 -6.11 5.68 -20.22
C LEU A 52 -5.61 6.15 -18.85
N LYS A 53 -6.32 5.76 -17.79
CA LYS A 53 -5.89 6.01 -16.40
C LYS A 53 -4.97 4.88 -15.94
N LYS A 54 -3.94 5.17 -15.16
CA LYS A 54 -3.05 4.18 -14.55
C LYS A 54 -2.90 4.48 -13.06
N VAL A 55 -2.91 3.46 -12.21
CA VAL A 55 -2.86 3.60 -10.75
C VAL A 55 -2.18 2.38 -10.13
N TRP A 56 -1.45 2.57 -9.04
CA TRP A 56 -1.00 1.47 -8.19
C TRP A 56 -2.08 1.05 -7.21
N SER A 57 -2.29 -0.26 -7.09
CA SER A 57 -3.15 -0.89 -6.09
C SER A 57 -2.36 -1.87 -5.23
N ALA A 58 -2.87 -2.15 -4.04
CA ALA A 58 -2.37 -3.20 -3.16
C ALA A 58 -3.51 -4.08 -2.69
N LEU A 59 -3.21 -5.36 -2.47
CA LEU A 59 -4.08 -6.31 -1.79
C LEU A 59 -3.31 -6.91 -0.62
N ASP A 60 -3.86 -6.73 0.58
CA ASP A 60 -3.39 -7.36 1.81
C ASP A 60 -4.32 -8.49 2.20
N TYR A 61 -3.84 -9.74 2.13
CA TYR A 61 -4.67 -10.92 2.36
C TYR A 61 -4.88 -11.18 3.83
N LYS A 62 -6.08 -11.70 4.17
CA LYS A 62 -6.39 -12.16 5.53
C LYS A 62 -5.69 -13.45 5.90
N LYS A 63 -5.28 -14.25 4.91
CA LYS A 63 -4.65 -15.56 5.08
C LYS A 63 -3.48 -15.71 4.11
N PRO A 64 -2.45 -16.49 4.47
CA PRO A 64 -1.36 -16.80 3.56
C PRO A 64 -1.88 -17.43 2.27
N GLN A 65 -1.37 -16.94 1.15
CA GLN A 65 -1.61 -17.46 -0.18
C GLN A 65 -0.36 -18.18 -0.69
N THR A 66 -0.50 -19.02 -1.71
CA THR A 66 0.62 -19.80 -2.26
C THR A 66 0.71 -19.58 -3.76
N THR A 67 1.90 -19.25 -4.25
CA THR A 67 2.18 -19.16 -5.70
C THR A 67 2.18 -20.55 -6.34
N SER A 68 2.12 -20.63 -7.67
CA SER A 68 2.17 -21.91 -8.40
C SER A 68 3.44 -22.74 -8.14
N ASN A 69 4.54 -22.09 -7.76
CA ASN A 69 5.80 -22.74 -7.38
C ASN A 69 5.95 -22.96 -5.86
N GLY A 70 4.87 -22.85 -5.08
CA GLY A 70 4.85 -23.22 -3.66
C GLY A 70 5.39 -22.17 -2.69
N LYS A 71 5.63 -20.93 -3.13
CA LYS A 71 6.05 -19.84 -2.23
C LYS A 71 4.86 -19.18 -1.57
N THR A 72 4.96 -18.96 -0.27
CA THR A 72 3.92 -18.28 0.51
C THR A 72 4.01 -16.76 0.33
N TYR A 73 2.87 -16.08 0.21
CA TYR A 73 2.75 -14.63 0.20
C TYR A 73 1.55 -14.15 1.00
N MET A 74 1.61 -12.93 1.50
CA MET A 74 0.57 -12.30 2.32
C MET A 74 0.02 -11.01 1.71
N SER A 75 0.76 -10.40 0.78
CA SER A 75 0.27 -9.22 0.08
C SER A 75 0.81 -9.14 -1.35
N LEU A 76 0.14 -8.37 -2.19
CA LEU A 76 0.61 -8.06 -3.54
C LEU A 76 0.34 -6.62 -3.91
N GLN A 77 1.22 -6.09 -4.77
CA GLN A 77 1.08 -4.78 -5.40
C GLN A 77 0.84 -4.98 -6.89
N SER A 78 -0.11 -4.25 -7.46
CA SER A 78 -0.42 -4.29 -8.88
C SER A 78 -0.48 -2.90 -9.49
N GLN A 79 0.00 -2.74 -10.73
CA GLN A 79 -0.28 -1.54 -11.51
C GLN A 79 -1.47 -1.81 -12.42
N VAL A 80 -2.55 -1.06 -12.26
CA VAL A 80 -3.78 -1.23 -13.03
C VAL A 80 -3.90 -0.10 -14.03
N GLN A 81 -4.21 -0.44 -15.29
CA GLN A 81 -4.59 0.52 -16.31
C GLN A 81 -6.08 0.37 -16.64
N VAL A 82 -6.78 1.49 -16.73
CA VAL A 82 -8.23 1.55 -16.91
C VAL A 82 -8.57 2.41 -18.12
N ASN A 83 -9.40 1.86 -19.01
CA ASN A 83 -10.07 2.62 -20.06
C ASN A 83 -11.47 3.00 -19.57
N CYS A 84 -11.62 4.22 -19.05
CA CYS A 84 -12.87 4.70 -18.46
C CYS A 84 -14.03 4.76 -19.47
N LYS A 85 -13.74 5.06 -20.74
CA LYS A 85 -14.75 5.13 -21.81
C LYS A 85 -15.28 3.74 -22.18
N ARG A 86 -14.38 2.75 -22.28
CA ARG A 86 -14.74 1.37 -22.66
C ARG A 86 -15.09 0.49 -21.47
N LYS A 87 -14.90 0.95 -20.24
CA LYS A 87 -15.10 0.18 -18.99
C LYS A 87 -14.29 -1.12 -18.97
N MET A 88 -13.07 -1.05 -19.47
CA MET A 88 -12.11 -2.16 -19.50
C MET A 88 -10.90 -1.83 -18.64
N ALA A 89 -10.24 -2.85 -18.13
CA ALA A 89 -8.98 -2.72 -17.38
C ALA A 89 -7.99 -3.81 -17.77
N ARG A 90 -6.71 -3.58 -17.47
CA ARG A 90 -5.65 -4.58 -17.51
C ARG A 90 -4.66 -4.35 -16.38
N VAL A 91 -3.97 -5.40 -15.97
CA VAL A 91 -2.92 -5.33 -14.96
C VAL A 91 -1.55 -5.31 -15.64
N LEU A 92 -0.77 -4.25 -15.44
CA LEU A 92 0.53 -4.09 -16.10
C LEU A 92 1.67 -4.79 -15.38
N HIS A 93 1.65 -4.86 -14.06
CA HIS A 93 2.71 -5.50 -13.29
C HIS A 93 2.12 -5.99 -11.98
N MET A 94 2.65 -7.10 -11.46
CA MET A 94 2.36 -7.55 -10.11
C MET A 94 3.64 -7.95 -9.36
N THR A 95 3.71 -7.59 -8.09
CA THR A 95 4.78 -8.01 -7.18
C THR A 95 4.16 -8.59 -5.93
N TYR A 96 4.64 -9.77 -5.52
CA TYR A 96 4.11 -10.55 -4.41
C TYR A 96 5.12 -10.50 -3.25
N TYR A 97 4.60 -10.33 -2.04
CA TYR A 97 5.38 -10.08 -0.85
C TYR A 97 5.09 -11.12 0.23
N SER A 98 6.13 -11.59 0.92
CA SER A 98 6.00 -12.65 1.94
C SER A 98 5.17 -12.21 3.15
N GLU A 99 5.10 -10.91 3.45
CA GLU A 99 4.40 -10.37 4.60
C GLU A 99 3.24 -9.45 4.21
N ALA A 100 2.44 -9.06 5.20
CA ALA A 100 1.34 -8.15 5.05
C ALA A 100 1.81 -6.74 4.62
N MET A 101 0.93 -5.99 3.98
CA MET A 101 1.14 -4.57 3.63
C MET A 101 2.43 -4.30 2.84
N LEU A 102 2.72 -5.16 1.86
CA LEU A 102 3.85 -5.06 0.91
C LEU A 102 5.23 -5.11 1.59
N LYS A 103 5.34 -5.82 2.72
CA LYS A 103 6.58 -5.99 3.49
C LYS A 103 7.23 -7.36 3.26
N GLY A 104 8.43 -7.52 3.79
CA GLY A 104 9.21 -8.74 3.67
C GLY A 104 9.78 -8.94 2.27
N ASP A 105 10.09 -10.19 1.96
CA ASP A 105 10.76 -10.57 0.73
C ASP A 105 9.82 -10.50 -0.47
N THR A 106 10.36 -10.09 -1.62
CA THR A 106 9.66 -10.28 -2.89
C THR A 106 9.74 -11.75 -3.30
N VAL A 107 8.62 -12.45 -3.29
CA VAL A 107 8.60 -13.89 -3.60
C VAL A 107 8.37 -14.18 -5.09
N TYR A 108 7.67 -13.28 -5.78
CA TYR A 108 7.37 -13.38 -7.21
C TYR A 108 7.15 -12.00 -7.84
N ARG A 109 7.54 -11.84 -9.11
CA ARG A 109 7.24 -10.68 -9.96
C ARG A 109 6.65 -11.16 -11.27
N GLN A 110 5.54 -10.58 -11.66
CA GLN A 110 4.88 -10.83 -12.93
C GLN A 110 4.92 -9.56 -13.78
N GLY A 111 5.37 -9.72 -15.03
CA GLY A 111 5.38 -8.66 -16.03
C GLY A 111 3.98 -8.30 -16.54
N MET A 112 3.92 -7.64 -17.70
CA MET A 112 2.67 -7.19 -18.31
C MET A 112 1.68 -8.32 -18.55
N LEU A 113 0.53 -8.23 -17.87
CA LEU A 113 -0.65 -9.01 -18.24
C LEU A 113 -1.33 -8.24 -19.36
N HIS A 114 -1.09 -8.71 -20.59
CA HIS A 114 -1.40 -7.95 -21.80
C HIS A 114 -2.90 -7.88 -22.14
N GLU A 115 -3.72 -8.72 -21.52
CA GLU A 115 -5.13 -8.83 -21.89
C GLU A 115 -5.99 -7.75 -21.21
N TRP A 116 -6.73 -7.02 -22.04
CA TRP A 116 -7.80 -6.15 -21.59
C TRP A 116 -9.03 -6.99 -21.26
N MET A 117 -9.62 -6.75 -20.10
CA MET A 117 -10.83 -7.42 -19.65
C MET A 117 -11.91 -6.40 -19.33
N ASP A 118 -13.16 -6.78 -19.53
CA ASP A 118 -14.30 -6.02 -19.03
C ASP A 118 -14.26 -5.95 -17.50
N ILE A 119 -14.66 -4.80 -16.96
CA ILE A 119 -14.65 -4.60 -15.51
C ILE A 119 -15.92 -5.22 -14.91
N ASP A 120 -15.76 -6.37 -14.25
CA ASP A 120 -16.81 -7.00 -13.45
C ASP A 120 -17.23 -6.07 -12.29
N PRO A 121 -18.52 -5.69 -12.16
CA PRO A 121 -19.03 -4.84 -11.08
C PRO A 121 -18.77 -5.34 -9.65
N SER A 122 -18.56 -6.64 -9.47
CA SER A 122 -18.21 -7.26 -8.18
C SER A 122 -16.72 -7.18 -7.85
N SER A 123 -15.88 -6.87 -8.84
CA SER A 123 -14.43 -6.89 -8.69
C SER A 123 -13.88 -5.68 -7.90
N PRO A 124 -12.70 -5.83 -7.27
CA PRO A 124 -11.95 -4.70 -6.72
C PRO A 124 -11.62 -3.64 -7.79
N ILE A 125 -11.35 -4.06 -9.03
CA ILE A 125 -11.07 -3.16 -10.16
C ILE A 125 -12.26 -2.24 -10.45
N TYR A 126 -13.50 -2.69 -10.25
CA TYR A 126 -14.66 -1.81 -10.38
C TYR A 126 -14.62 -0.65 -9.37
N LYS A 127 -14.21 -0.89 -8.12
CA LYS A 127 -14.05 0.17 -7.11
C LYS A 127 -12.90 1.11 -7.47
N ILE A 128 -11.80 0.58 -8.01
CA ILE A 128 -10.70 1.39 -8.55
C ILE A 128 -11.22 2.30 -9.67
N ALA A 129 -11.92 1.75 -10.67
CA ALA A 129 -12.44 2.51 -11.80
C ALA A 129 -13.44 3.59 -11.37
N ARG A 130 -14.32 3.28 -10.41
CA ARG A 130 -15.25 4.27 -9.82
C ARG A 130 -14.55 5.43 -9.14
N LYS A 131 -13.31 5.25 -8.67
CA LYS A 131 -12.54 6.28 -7.97
C LYS A 131 -11.72 7.14 -8.92
N ILE A 132 -11.25 6.61 -10.05
CA ILE A 132 -10.25 7.29 -10.91
C ILE A 132 -10.76 7.82 -12.26
N CYS A 133 -12.00 7.53 -12.65
CA CYS A 133 -12.51 7.80 -14.01
C CYS A 133 -13.22 9.16 -14.23
#